data_AF-A0A954TNG9-F1
#
_entry.id   AF-A0A954TNG9-F1
#
_cell.length_a   1.000
_cell.length_b   1.000
_cell.length_c   1.000
_cell.angle_alpha   90.00
_cell.angle_beta   90.00
_cell.angle_gamma   90.00
#
_symmetry.space_group_name_H-M   'P 1'
#
loop_
_entity.id
_entity.type
_entity.pdbx_description
1 polymer ?
#
loop_
_entity_poly.entity_id
_entity_poly.type
_entity_poly.pdbx_seq_one_letter_code
_entity_poly.pdbx_strand_id
1 'polypeptide(L)'
;QVQRDEALRAQLVNEIDVKRQQLALDDPQRVLIRKHQQENFDSIRRLRDIAERQFQVIQHKYGSIEPKGPEIVALRTVPQLSLDGNLAPVVFRISVPTEREVWLKYALVPAGGGSQASEKLDQILESHPGPGFEHSGPFQRRLPSGECILQVDANKTIDNMLPVSIRLNDQVILESSFTGDGVPRTGSFHISGQTQLDFPVSRPLPWLLNIQIRVEQQGGAHVNAPADGCLWLSTKPSDFEDFPLPKNAK
;
A
#
# COMPACT_ATOMS: atom_id res chain seq x y z
N GLN A 1 1.29 -79.27 7.51
CA GLN A 1 2.48 -78.44 7.84
C GLN A 1 2.39 -77.09 7.17
N VAL A 2 2.26 -77.04 5.83
CA VAL A 2 2.12 -75.79 5.04
C VAL A 2 1.03 -74.82 5.54
N GLN A 3 -0.20 -75.30 5.82
CA GLN A 3 -1.28 -74.44 6.32
C GLN A 3 -1.02 -73.82 7.71
N ARG A 4 -0.19 -74.48 8.54
CA ARG A 4 0.17 -73.98 9.88
C ARG A 4 1.23 -72.87 9.76
N ASP A 5 2.12 -72.98 8.78
CA ASP A 5 3.13 -71.97 8.49
C ASP A 5 2.53 -70.72 7.82
N GLU A 6 1.50 -70.90 6.98
CA GLU A 6 0.74 -69.78 6.39
C GLU A 6 -0.05 -68.99 7.45
N ALA A 7 -0.72 -69.70 8.37
CA ALA A 7 -1.43 -69.05 9.48
C ALA A 7 -0.46 -68.29 10.41
N LEU A 8 0.71 -68.88 10.69
CA LEU A 8 1.74 -68.23 11.50
C LEU A 8 2.31 -66.97 10.81
N ARG A 9 2.53 -67.02 9.49
CA ARG A 9 2.98 -65.86 8.71
C ARG A 9 1.94 -64.74 8.71
N ALA A 10 0.66 -65.05 8.51
CA ALA A 10 -0.41 -64.05 8.56
C ALA A 10 -0.52 -63.39 9.95
N GLN A 11 -0.34 -64.17 11.02
CA GLN A 11 -0.33 -63.65 12.38
C GLN A 11 0.86 -62.71 12.63
N LEU A 12 2.06 -63.10 12.19
CA LEU A 12 3.27 -62.26 12.34
C LEU A 12 3.18 -60.96 11.53
N VAL A 13 2.59 -60.99 10.34
CA VAL A 13 2.36 -59.77 9.53
C VAL A 13 1.42 -58.82 10.26
N ASN A 14 0.31 -59.32 10.80
CA ASN A 14 -0.61 -58.48 11.59
C ASN A 14 0.05 -57.91 12.85
N GLU A 15 0.86 -58.68 13.57
CA GLU A 15 1.58 -58.17 14.75
C GLU A 15 2.62 -57.11 14.38
N ILE A 16 3.31 -57.27 13.25
CA ILE A 16 4.25 -56.27 12.74
C ILE A 16 3.52 -54.97 12.38
N ASP A 17 2.37 -55.06 11.72
CA ASP A 17 1.61 -53.87 11.32
C ASP A 17 1.00 -53.14 12.53
N VAL A 18 0.49 -53.88 13.51
CA VAL A 18 0.02 -53.29 14.79
C VAL A 18 1.17 -52.62 15.54
N LYS A 19 2.33 -53.26 15.64
CA LYS A 19 3.51 -52.66 16.31
C LYS A 19 4.05 -51.46 15.56
N ARG A 20 4.02 -51.46 14.22
CA ARG A 20 4.39 -50.29 13.40
C ARG A 20 3.44 -49.12 13.61
N GLN A 21 2.13 -49.38 13.71
CA GLN A 21 1.15 -48.35 14.03
C GLN A 21 1.33 -47.80 15.45
N GLN A 22 1.63 -48.65 16.44
CA GLN A 22 1.95 -48.22 17.80
C GLN A 22 3.23 -47.38 17.86
N LEU A 23 4.31 -47.81 17.20
CA LEU A 23 5.56 -47.05 17.08
C LEU A 23 5.39 -45.70 16.37
N ALA A 24 4.46 -45.60 15.41
CA ALA A 24 4.14 -44.34 14.74
C ALA A 24 3.36 -43.36 15.63
N LEU A 25 2.65 -43.86 16.65
CA LEU A 25 1.92 -43.08 17.65
C LEU A 25 2.83 -42.67 18.83
N ASP A 26 3.77 -43.52 19.22
CA ASP A 26 4.67 -43.33 20.35
C ASP A 26 6.03 -42.71 19.99
N ASP A 27 6.25 -42.26 18.76
CA ASP A 27 7.52 -41.66 18.33
C ASP A 27 7.82 -40.37 19.13
N PRO A 28 8.72 -40.42 20.14
CA PRO A 28 8.97 -39.30 21.02
C PRO A 28 9.64 -38.15 20.25
N GLN A 29 10.33 -38.46 19.15
CA GLN A 29 10.95 -37.46 18.29
C GLN A 29 9.90 -36.63 17.56
N ARG A 30 8.79 -37.23 17.11
CA ARG A 30 7.67 -36.46 16.49
C ARG A 30 6.98 -35.55 17.49
N VAL A 31 6.80 -36.00 18.73
CA VAL A 31 6.24 -35.16 19.80
C VAL A 31 7.16 -33.99 20.10
N LEU A 32 8.47 -34.22 20.20
CA LEU A 32 9.48 -33.18 20.38
C LEU A 32 9.53 -32.19 19.22
N ILE A 33 9.48 -32.67 17.96
CA ILE A 33 9.46 -31.83 16.76
C ILE A 33 8.21 -30.95 16.75
N ARG A 34 7.02 -31.52 17.02
CA ARG A 34 5.77 -30.74 17.08
C ARG A 34 5.81 -29.68 18.18
N LYS A 35 6.31 -30.04 19.36
CA LYS A 35 6.46 -29.11 20.47
C LYS A 35 7.43 -27.97 20.11
N HIS A 36 8.57 -28.29 19.51
CA HIS A 36 9.54 -27.29 19.06
C HIS A 36 8.97 -26.38 17.96
N GLN A 37 8.24 -26.94 16.99
CA GLN A 37 7.52 -26.16 15.98
C GLN A 37 6.50 -25.23 16.62
N GLN A 38 5.72 -25.72 17.58
CA GLN A 38 4.73 -24.91 18.30
C GLN A 38 5.39 -23.78 19.10
N GLU A 39 6.48 -24.06 19.82
CA GLU A 39 7.27 -23.05 20.53
C GLU A 39 7.85 -22.00 19.56
N ASN A 40 8.31 -22.42 18.38
CA ASN A 40 8.78 -21.51 17.34
C ASN A 40 7.63 -20.64 16.80
N PHE A 41 6.46 -21.22 16.51
CA PHE A 41 5.28 -20.46 16.09
C PHE A 41 4.82 -19.48 17.17
N ASP A 42 4.80 -19.90 18.43
CA ASP A 42 4.42 -19.05 19.56
C ASP A 42 5.42 -17.91 19.75
N SER A 43 6.71 -18.15 19.57
CA SER A 43 7.73 -17.09 19.66
C SER A 43 7.62 -16.08 18.50
N ILE A 44 7.42 -16.54 17.27
CA ILE A 44 7.17 -15.68 16.10
C ILE A 44 5.90 -14.84 16.32
N ARG A 45 4.83 -15.46 16.83
CA ARG A 45 3.58 -14.76 17.14
C ARG A 45 3.78 -13.67 18.20
N ARG A 46 4.51 -13.96 19.27
CA ARG A 46 4.84 -12.95 20.30
C ARG A 46 5.66 -11.80 19.72
N LEU A 47 6.63 -12.07 18.86
CA LEU A 47 7.43 -11.04 18.19
C LEU A 47 6.55 -10.16 17.29
N ARG A 48 5.63 -10.78 16.53
CA ARG A 48 4.62 -10.06 15.74
C ARG A 48 3.78 -9.14 16.64
N ASP A 49 3.22 -9.65 17.73
CA ASP A 49 2.38 -8.87 18.65
C ASP A 49 3.16 -7.68 19.26
N ILE A 50 4.44 -7.87 19.60
CA ILE A 50 5.31 -6.80 20.10
C ILE A 50 5.54 -5.75 19.00
N ALA A 51 5.85 -6.17 17.78
CA ALA A 51 6.09 -5.28 16.66
C ALA A 51 4.84 -4.45 16.32
N GLU A 52 3.65 -5.08 16.30
CA GLU A 52 2.38 -4.40 16.07
C GLU A 52 2.09 -3.35 17.16
N ARG A 53 2.33 -3.68 18.44
CA ARG A 53 2.19 -2.71 19.55
C ARG A 53 3.17 -1.54 19.43
N GLN A 54 4.44 -1.81 19.11
CA GLN A 54 5.43 -0.75 18.91
C GLN A 54 5.05 0.14 17.71
N PHE A 55 4.51 -0.46 16.66
CA PHE A 55 3.99 0.28 15.52
C PHE A 55 2.82 1.19 15.91
N GLN A 56 1.87 0.73 16.74
CA GLN A 56 0.79 1.57 17.24
C GLN A 56 1.31 2.80 18.01
N VAL A 57 2.36 2.63 18.82
CA VAL A 57 3.02 3.75 19.52
C VAL A 57 3.62 4.76 18.54
N ILE A 58 4.30 4.27 17.51
CA ILE A 58 4.84 5.11 16.43
C ILE A 58 3.69 5.84 15.73
N GLN A 59 2.66 5.11 15.29
CA GLN A 59 1.52 5.70 14.58
C GLN A 59 0.81 6.75 15.44
N HIS A 60 0.67 6.55 16.74
CA HIS A 60 0.12 7.56 17.64
C HIS A 60 1.01 8.81 17.74
N LYS A 61 2.32 8.62 17.92
CA LYS A 61 3.31 9.72 18.01
C LYS A 61 3.41 10.54 16.71
N TYR A 62 3.31 9.87 15.57
CA TYR A 62 3.43 10.49 14.24
C TYR A 62 2.07 10.76 13.59
N GLY A 63 0.97 10.42 14.26
CA GLY A 63 -0.39 10.52 13.75
C GLY A 63 -1.08 11.84 14.05
N SER A 64 -0.49 12.73 14.84
CA SER A 64 -1.01 14.09 15.05
C SER A 64 -0.33 15.10 14.13
N ILE A 65 -1.05 16.19 13.83
CA ILE A 65 -0.52 17.36 13.12
C ILE A 65 -0.83 18.61 13.94
N GLU A 66 0.14 19.50 14.07
CA GLU A 66 -0.03 20.75 14.79
C GLU A 66 -0.24 21.91 13.81
N PRO A 67 -1.36 22.66 13.89
CA PRO A 67 -1.52 23.87 13.09
C PRO A 67 -0.49 24.93 13.53
N LYS A 68 0.16 25.58 12.56
CA LYS A 68 1.25 26.55 12.83
C LYS A 68 0.85 28.02 12.61
N GLY A 69 -0.41 28.29 12.30
CA GLY A 69 -0.93 29.65 12.13
C GLY A 69 -1.85 29.80 10.91
N PRO A 70 -2.35 31.02 10.66
CA PRO A 70 -3.38 31.28 9.66
C PRO A 70 -2.91 31.23 8.20
N GLU A 71 -1.60 31.16 7.95
CA GLU A 71 -1.03 31.15 6.60
C GLU A 71 -0.12 29.94 6.30
N ILE A 72 0.13 29.10 7.30
CA ILE A 72 1.07 27.97 7.21
C ILE A 72 0.29 26.68 6.93
N VAL A 73 0.60 26.04 5.80
CA VAL A 73 0.14 24.68 5.52
C VAL A 73 1.09 23.73 6.22
N ALA A 74 0.56 22.91 7.13
CA ALA A 74 1.33 21.83 7.74
C ALA A 74 1.02 20.51 7.04
N LEU A 75 2.03 19.67 6.87
CA LEU A 75 1.93 18.35 6.26
C LEU A 75 2.69 17.32 7.09
N ARG A 76 2.13 16.14 7.27
CA ARG A 76 2.82 15.02 7.91
C ARG A 76 2.45 13.69 7.25
N THR A 77 3.45 12.87 6.96
CA THR A 77 3.23 11.49 6.51
C THR A 77 2.93 10.61 7.72
N VAL A 78 1.83 9.86 7.67
CA VAL A 78 1.44 8.94 8.75
C VAL A 78 1.98 7.55 8.41
N PRO A 79 2.84 6.96 9.27
CA PRO A 79 3.32 5.60 9.06
C PRO A 79 2.16 4.62 8.96
N GLN A 80 2.22 3.72 7.98
CA GLN A 80 1.27 2.63 7.79
C GLN A 80 2.02 1.29 7.79
N LEU A 81 1.40 0.28 8.39
CA LEU A 81 1.95 -1.06 8.47
C LEU A 81 1.42 -1.89 7.30
N SER A 82 2.33 -2.53 6.58
CA SER A 82 1.97 -3.58 5.63
C SER A 82 1.53 -4.81 6.43
N LEU A 83 0.27 -5.21 6.23
CA LEU A 83 -0.26 -6.47 6.76
C LEU A 83 -0.50 -7.43 5.58
N ASP A 84 -0.23 -8.70 5.81
CA ASP A 84 -0.53 -9.79 4.87
C ASP A 84 0.17 -9.67 3.50
N GLY A 85 1.36 -9.08 3.46
CA GLY A 85 2.21 -9.00 2.27
C GLY A 85 1.81 -7.95 1.24
N ASN A 86 0.77 -7.15 1.51
CA ASN A 86 0.37 -6.04 0.65
C ASN A 86 1.14 -4.77 1.01
N LEU A 87 1.50 -3.94 0.03
CA LEU A 87 2.07 -2.62 0.32
C LEU A 87 1.08 -1.80 1.17
N ALA A 88 1.61 -1.00 2.11
CA ALA A 88 0.77 -0.18 2.96
C ALA A 88 0.28 1.06 2.19
N PRO A 89 -0.95 1.57 2.44
CA PRO A 89 -1.39 2.81 1.82
C PRO A 89 -0.50 3.98 2.25
N VAL A 90 -0.34 4.96 1.37
CA VAL A 90 0.38 6.20 1.70
C VAL A 90 -0.63 7.18 2.29
N VAL A 91 -0.40 7.61 3.52
CA VAL A 91 -1.32 8.50 4.24
C VAL A 91 -0.61 9.80 4.61
N PHE A 92 -1.26 10.93 4.32
CA PHE A 92 -0.85 12.27 4.69
C PHE A 92 -1.92 12.91 5.57
N ARG A 93 -1.50 13.53 6.67
CA ARG A 93 -2.30 14.53 7.39
C ARG A 93 -1.88 15.91 6.93
N ILE A 94 -2.85 16.75 6.60
CA ILE A 94 -2.65 18.08 6.04
C ILE A 94 -3.49 19.04 6.89
N SER A 95 -2.86 20.05 7.48
CA SER A 95 -3.58 21.16 8.12
C SER A 95 -3.60 22.33 7.15
N VAL A 96 -4.76 22.57 6.57
CA VAL A 96 -5.02 23.69 5.65
C VAL A 96 -5.47 24.89 6.47
N PRO A 97 -4.78 26.03 6.39
CA PRO A 97 -5.16 27.17 7.21
C PRO A 97 -6.34 27.93 6.60
N THR A 98 -6.91 28.88 7.34
CA THR A 98 -8.13 29.61 6.91
C THR A 98 -7.87 30.70 5.88
N GLU A 99 -6.68 31.29 5.87
CA GLU A 99 -6.36 32.46 5.01
C GLU A 99 -5.63 32.08 3.72
N ARG A 100 -5.38 30.78 3.49
CA ARG A 100 -4.67 30.29 2.31
C ARG A 100 -5.43 29.18 1.62
N GLU A 101 -5.69 29.36 0.34
CA GLU A 101 -6.28 28.31 -0.49
C GLU A 101 -5.23 27.25 -0.82
N VAL A 102 -5.66 25.99 -0.73
CA VAL A 102 -4.84 24.82 -1.07
C VAL A 102 -5.63 23.92 -2.00
N TRP A 103 -5.00 23.55 -3.11
CA TRP A 103 -5.55 22.71 -4.16
C TRP A 103 -4.78 21.41 -4.20
N LEU A 104 -5.48 20.28 -4.12
CA LEU A 104 -4.96 18.95 -4.41
C LEU A 104 -5.09 18.71 -5.91
N LYS A 105 -4.01 18.27 -6.57
CA LYS A 105 -3.99 18.03 -8.01
C LYS A 105 -3.42 16.66 -8.34
N TYR A 106 -3.97 16.03 -9.38
CA TYR A 106 -3.56 14.74 -9.89
C TYR A 106 -3.45 14.74 -11.41
N ALA A 107 -2.41 14.13 -11.97
CA ALA A 107 -2.28 13.90 -13.40
C ALA A 107 -1.31 12.74 -13.69
N LEU A 108 -1.42 12.11 -14.86
CA LEU A 108 -0.38 11.23 -15.36
C LEU A 108 0.75 12.04 -16.01
N VAL A 109 1.99 11.72 -15.62
CA VAL A 109 3.21 12.34 -16.14
C VAL A 109 4.11 11.27 -16.78
N PRO A 110 4.97 11.62 -17.75
CA PRO A 110 5.91 10.66 -18.34
C PRO A 110 6.80 9.98 -17.28
N ALA A 111 6.94 8.66 -17.39
CA ALA A 111 7.75 7.87 -16.45
C ALA A 111 9.23 8.27 -16.50
N GLY A 112 9.90 8.20 -15.35
CA GLY A 112 11.29 8.67 -15.20
C GLY A 112 11.42 10.19 -15.03
N GLY A 113 10.30 10.92 -14.99
CA GLY A 113 10.25 12.36 -14.75
C GLY A 113 10.66 12.82 -13.34
N GLY A 114 11.03 11.90 -12.44
CA GLY A 114 11.53 12.21 -11.09
C GLY A 114 10.56 13.01 -10.21
N SER A 115 10.97 13.31 -8.97
CA SER A 115 10.27 14.23 -8.08
C SER A 115 10.28 15.63 -8.70
N GLN A 116 9.28 15.98 -9.49
CA GLN A 116 9.17 17.33 -10.06
C GLN A 116 8.76 18.32 -8.99
N ALA A 117 9.34 19.52 -9.05
CA ALA A 117 8.83 20.64 -8.28
C ALA A 117 7.35 20.86 -8.64
N SER A 118 6.49 21.09 -7.65
CA SER A 118 5.06 21.36 -7.84
C SER A 118 4.80 22.46 -8.86
N GLU A 119 5.68 23.47 -8.92
CA GLU A 119 5.63 24.56 -9.89
C GLU A 119 5.73 24.09 -11.36
N LYS A 120 6.43 22.99 -11.63
CA LYS A 120 6.49 22.37 -12.97
C LYS A 120 5.23 21.56 -13.24
N LEU A 121 4.71 20.88 -12.22
CA LEU A 121 3.45 20.12 -12.32
C LEU A 121 2.25 21.04 -12.57
N ASP A 122 2.26 22.25 -12.00
CA ASP A 122 1.24 23.28 -12.27
C ASP A 122 1.25 23.80 -13.72
N GLN A 123 2.31 23.53 -14.50
CA GLN A 123 2.40 23.89 -15.93
C GLN A 123 1.87 22.78 -16.85
N ILE A 124 1.46 21.64 -16.31
CA ILE A 124 0.86 20.57 -17.11
C ILE A 124 -0.48 21.08 -17.63
N LEU A 125 -0.61 21.22 -18.94
CA LEU A 125 -1.86 21.65 -19.59
C LEU A 125 -2.73 20.46 -20.01
N GLU A 126 -2.10 19.34 -20.35
CA GLU A 126 -2.75 18.11 -20.79
C GLU A 126 -2.10 16.91 -20.09
N SER A 127 -2.92 15.93 -19.68
CA SER A 127 -2.38 14.70 -19.10
C SER A 127 -1.64 13.91 -20.16
N HIS A 128 -0.55 13.25 -19.77
CA HIS A 128 0.05 12.25 -20.64
C HIS A 128 -0.96 11.11 -20.86
N PRO A 129 -1.19 10.64 -22.10
CA PRO A 129 -1.97 9.45 -22.34
C PRO A 129 -1.17 8.25 -21.82
N GLY A 130 -1.41 7.87 -20.57
CA GLY A 130 -0.86 6.66 -19.99
C GLY A 130 -1.74 5.48 -20.40
N PRO A 131 -1.35 4.65 -21.40
CA PRO A 131 -2.12 3.47 -21.74
C PRO A 131 -2.34 2.61 -20.50
N GLY A 132 -3.57 2.14 -20.35
CA GLY A 132 -3.95 1.26 -19.25
C GLY A 132 -4.61 1.94 -18.06
N PHE A 133 -4.49 3.26 -17.90
CA PHE A 133 -5.21 3.98 -16.83
C PHE A 133 -6.65 4.31 -17.22
N GLU A 134 -7.61 3.98 -16.36
CA GLU A 134 -9.02 4.33 -16.57
C GLU A 134 -9.25 5.85 -16.48
N HIS A 135 -8.62 6.50 -15.51
CA HIS A 135 -8.66 7.95 -15.33
C HIS A 135 -7.26 8.55 -15.32
N SER A 136 -6.92 9.28 -16.39
CA SER A 136 -5.63 9.94 -16.58
C SER A 136 -5.51 11.32 -15.92
N GLY A 137 -6.64 12.00 -15.69
CA GLY A 137 -6.64 13.42 -15.33
C GLY A 137 -6.33 14.32 -16.53
N PRO A 138 -5.94 15.59 -16.30
CA PRO A 138 -5.61 16.17 -14.99
C PRO A 138 -6.87 16.52 -14.19
N PHE A 139 -6.82 16.32 -12.87
CA PHE A 139 -7.88 16.67 -11.93
C PHE A 139 -7.38 17.61 -10.84
N GLN A 140 -8.28 18.38 -10.26
CA GLN A 140 -8.02 19.20 -9.09
C GLN A 140 -9.21 19.24 -8.13
N ARG A 141 -8.93 19.48 -6.85
CA ARG A 141 -9.96 19.76 -5.84
C ARG A 141 -9.43 20.72 -4.80
N ARG A 142 -10.22 21.72 -4.44
CA ARG A 142 -9.92 22.59 -3.32
C ARG A 142 -10.03 21.81 -2.01
N LEU A 143 -9.01 21.87 -1.17
CA LEU A 143 -9.06 21.29 0.15
C LEU A 143 -9.84 22.19 1.11
N PRO A 144 -10.68 21.62 1.99
CA PRO A 144 -11.33 22.42 3.03
C PRO A 144 -10.28 22.92 4.04
N SER A 145 -10.54 24.08 4.64
CA SER A 145 -9.74 24.55 5.78
C SER A 145 -9.91 23.61 6.98
N GLY A 146 -8.86 23.51 7.79
CA GLY A 146 -8.76 22.57 8.90
C GLY A 146 -7.90 21.36 8.58
N GLU A 147 -8.05 20.32 9.41
CA GLU A 147 -7.32 19.08 9.23
C GLU A 147 -7.98 18.19 8.17
N CYS A 148 -7.16 17.69 7.25
CA CYS A 148 -7.54 16.75 6.21
C CYS A 148 -6.65 15.50 6.27
N ILE A 149 -7.24 14.34 6.02
CA ILE A 149 -6.52 13.08 5.84
C ILE A 149 -6.61 12.68 4.37
N LEU A 150 -5.47 12.63 3.70
CA LEU A 150 -5.33 12.17 2.33
C LEU A 150 -4.71 10.78 2.34
N GLN A 151 -5.42 9.80 1.79
CA GLN A 151 -4.95 8.42 1.70
C GLN A 151 -4.89 8.00 0.23
N VAL A 152 -3.79 7.37 -0.17
CA VAL A 152 -3.61 6.78 -1.48
C VAL A 152 -3.34 5.29 -1.34
N ASP A 153 -4.17 4.49 -1.97
CA ASP A 153 -4.02 3.04 -2.05
C ASP A 153 -3.74 2.65 -3.51
N ALA A 154 -2.64 1.93 -3.72
CA ALA A 154 -2.24 1.43 -5.04
C ALA A 154 -1.65 0.02 -4.94
N ASN A 155 -2.04 -0.77 -3.95
CA ASN A 155 -1.13 -1.78 -3.40
C ASN A 155 -1.38 -3.22 -3.84
N LYS A 156 -2.60 -3.54 -4.29
CA LYS A 156 -3.02 -4.93 -4.54
C LYS A 156 -3.54 -5.11 -5.95
N THR A 157 -2.88 -5.97 -6.71
CA THR A 157 -3.37 -6.43 -8.00
C THR A 157 -4.55 -7.39 -7.82
N ILE A 158 -5.64 -7.15 -8.55
CA ILE A 158 -6.86 -7.97 -8.57
C ILE A 158 -7.11 -8.32 -10.03
N ASP A 159 -7.16 -9.60 -10.38
CA ASP A 159 -7.46 -10.06 -11.75
C ASP A 159 -6.60 -9.39 -12.85
N ASN A 160 -5.28 -9.27 -12.61
CA ASN A 160 -4.31 -8.57 -13.48
C ASN A 160 -4.53 -7.05 -13.66
N MET A 161 -5.36 -6.45 -12.82
CA MET A 161 -5.60 -5.01 -12.76
C MET A 161 -5.03 -4.44 -11.46
N LEU A 162 -4.38 -3.29 -11.53
CA LEU A 162 -3.91 -2.55 -10.36
C LEU A 162 -4.88 -1.41 -10.03
N PRO A 163 -5.81 -1.59 -9.07
CA PRO A 163 -6.65 -0.52 -8.58
C PRO A 163 -5.82 0.59 -7.91
N VAL A 164 -6.23 1.83 -8.15
CA VAL A 164 -5.69 3.04 -7.53
C VAL A 164 -6.85 3.82 -6.93
N SER A 165 -6.81 4.07 -5.63
CA SER A 165 -7.83 4.83 -4.92
C SER A 165 -7.22 6.00 -4.18
N ILE A 166 -7.81 7.18 -4.32
CA ILE A 166 -7.47 8.37 -3.54
C ILE A 166 -8.67 8.72 -2.69
N ARG A 167 -8.44 8.87 -1.38
CA ARG A 167 -9.46 9.25 -0.40
C ARG A 167 -9.06 10.54 0.32
N LEU A 168 -10.04 11.40 0.53
CA LEU A 168 -9.91 12.61 1.32
C LEU A 168 -10.94 12.54 2.45
N ASN A 169 -10.50 12.56 3.71
CA ASN A 169 -11.35 12.44 4.90
C ASN A 169 -12.29 11.23 4.82
N ASP A 170 -11.72 10.05 4.52
CA ASP A 170 -12.42 8.78 4.30
C ASP A 170 -13.41 8.75 3.12
N GLN A 171 -13.62 9.87 2.42
CA GLN A 171 -14.40 9.91 1.19
C GLN A 171 -13.52 9.58 -0.01
N VAL A 172 -13.93 8.61 -0.82
CA VAL A 172 -13.25 8.30 -2.08
C VAL A 172 -13.48 9.44 -3.06
N ILE A 173 -12.37 10.03 -3.52
CA ILE A 173 -12.39 11.12 -4.51
C ILE A 173 -11.91 10.64 -5.88
N LEU A 174 -11.13 9.57 -5.95
CA LEU A 174 -10.73 8.92 -7.20
C LEU A 174 -10.77 7.41 -7.01
N GLU A 175 -11.43 6.71 -7.92
CA GLU A 175 -11.23 5.29 -8.16
C GLU A 175 -10.78 5.16 -9.61
N SER A 176 -9.56 4.69 -9.79
CA SER A 176 -8.97 4.42 -11.09
C SER A 176 -8.37 3.02 -11.06
N SER A 177 -7.96 2.55 -12.21
CA SER A 177 -7.31 1.26 -12.34
C SER A 177 -6.29 1.31 -13.46
N PHE A 178 -5.25 0.48 -13.34
CA PHE A 178 -4.28 0.26 -14.40
C PHE A 178 -4.38 -1.18 -14.92
N THR A 179 -4.51 -1.32 -16.23
CA THR A 179 -4.45 -2.60 -16.94
C THR A 179 -3.33 -2.58 -17.99
N GLY A 180 -2.54 -3.65 -18.08
CA GLY A 180 -1.49 -3.77 -19.09
C GLY A 180 -1.17 -5.21 -19.47
N ASP A 181 -0.31 -5.39 -20.46
CA ASP A 181 0.18 -6.70 -20.92
C ASP A 181 1.19 -7.28 -19.90
N GLY A 182 0.67 -7.81 -18.80
CA GLY A 182 1.44 -8.42 -17.71
C GLY A 182 0.80 -8.21 -16.35
N VAL A 183 1.37 -8.79 -15.30
CA VAL A 183 0.91 -8.54 -13.93
C VAL A 183 1.46 -7.19 -13.47
N PRO A 184 0.62 -6.17 -13.25
CA PRO A 184 1.09 -4.89 -12.76
C PRO A 184 1.48 -5.00 -11.30
N ARG A 185 2.50 -4.22 -10.90
CA ARG A 185 2.88 -3.98 -9.51
C ARG A 185 3.17 -2.49 -9.33
N THR A 186 2.92 -1.98 -8.13
CA THR A 186 3.22 -0.58 -7.81
C THR A 186 4.56 -0.42 -7.11
N GLY A 187 5.17 0.74 -7.30
CA GLY A 187 6.06 1.38 -6.34
C GLY A 187 5.58 2.80 -6.09
N SER A 188 5.91 3.35 -4.93
CA SER A 188 5.57 4.74 -4.59
C SER A 188 6.81 5.51 -4.18
N PHE A 189 7.02 6.67 -4.79
CA PHE A 189 7.88 7.70 -4.22
C PHE A 189 6.99 8.74 -3.59
N HIS A 190 7.22 9.09 -2.34
CA HIS A 190 6.49 10.16 -1.69
C HIS A 190 7.43 11.01 -0.84
N ILE A 191 6.97 12.21 -0.48
CA ILE A 191 7.66 12.99 0.54
C ILE A 191 7.70 12.17 1.84
N SER A 192 8.91 11.77 2.24
CA SER A 192 9.14 11.01 3.46
C SER A 192 9.50 12.00 4.56
N GLY A 193 8.55 12.26 5.45
CA GLY A 193 8.77 13.08 6.64
C GLY A 193 8.65 12.22 7.88
N GLN A 194 9.77 11.98 8.58
CA GLN A 194 9.71 11.56 9.99
C GLN A 194 9.19 12.71 10.88
N THR A 195 9.23 13.94 10.38
CA THR A 195 8.78 15.16 11.05
C THR A 195 7.68 15.85 10.24
N GLN A 196 6.91 16.69 10.93
CA GLN A 196 5.98 17.60 10.28
C GLN A 196 6.76 18.58 9.39
N LEU A 197 6.21 18.88 8.22
CA LEU A 197 6.71 19.84 7.25
C LEU A 197 5.78 21.03 7.19
N ASP A 198 6.32 22.20 7.45
CA ASP A 198 5.58 23.45 7.46
C ASP A 198 5.93 24.28 6.20
N PHE A 199 4.88 24.74 5.52
CA PHE A 199 4.98 25.50 4.28
C PHE A 199 4.38 26.89 4.48
N PRO A 200 5.21 27.90 4.83
CA PRO A 200 4.76 29.30 4.85
C PRO A 200 4.42 29.80 3.43
N VAL A 201 3.83 30.99 3.32
CA VAL A 201 3.45 31.60 2.01
C VAL A 201 4.65 31.76 1.08
N SER A 202 5.82 32.07 1.64
CA SER A 202 7.08 32.22 0.90
C SER A 202 7.60 30.90 0.30
N ARG A 203 7.06 29.76 0.71
CA ARG A 203 7.50 28.44 0.24
C ARG A 203 6.44 27.80 -0.67
N PRO A 204 6.85 27.27 -1.84
CA PRO A 204 5.94 26.52 -2.68
C PRO A 204 5.48 25.26 -1.97
N LEU A 205 4.22 24.88 -2.20
CA LEU A 205 3.65 23.65 -1.66
C LEU A 205 4.30 22.43 -2.33
N PRO A 206 4.34 21.26 -1.67
CA PRO A 206 5.14 20.15 -2.14
C PRO A 206 4.40 19.29 -3.17
N TRP A 207 5.20 18.58 -3.96
CA TRP A 207 4.79 17.29 -4.51
C TRP A 207 4.62 16.26 -3.38
N LEU A 208 3.58 15.43 -3.46
CA LEU A 208 3.24 14.47 -2.40
C LEU A 208 3.68 13.05 -2.76
N LEU A 209 3.28 12.55 -3.93
CA LEU A 209 3.37 11.13 -4.30
C LEU A 209 3.48 10.95 -5.82
N ASN A 210 4.31 9.99 -6.23
CA ASN A 210 4.32 9.38 -7.56
C ASN A 210 3.99 7.90 -7.41
N ILE A 211 2.92 7.48 -8.06
CA ILE A 211 2.49 6.10 -8.23
C ILE A 211 3.20 5.57 -9.47
N GLN A 212 4.24 4.78 -9.27
CA GLN A 212 4.98 4.15 -10.35
C GLN A 212 4.43 2.77 -10.61
N ILE A 213 4.17 2.48 -11.87
CA ILE A 213 3.68 1.16 -12.28
C ILE A 213 4.81 0.42 -12.98
N ARG A 214 5.01 -0.83 -12.57
CA ARG A 214 5.90 -1.77 -13.25
C ARG A 214 5.06 -2.93 -13.74
N VAL A 215 5.30 -3.36 -14.98
CA VAL A 215 4.61 -4.48 -15.60
C VAL A 215 5.61 -5.62 -15.75
N GLU A 216 5.23 -6.81 -15.28
CA GLU A 216 6.00 -8.04 -15.50
C GLU A 216 5.78 -8.59 -16.92
N GLN A 217 6.85 -8.72 -17.68
CA GLN A 217 6.84 -9.29 -19.04
C GLN A 217 7.17 -10.79 -19.03
N GLN A 218 6.90 -11.45 -20.16
CA GLN A 218 7.29 -12.84 -20.38
C GLN A 218 8.80 -13.01 -20.15
N GLY A 219 9.17 -13.88 -19.21
CA GLY A 219 10.56 -14.08 -18.78
C GLY A 219 10.92 -13.44 -17.44
N GLY A 220 9.96 -12.84 -16.71
CA GLY A 220 10.14 -12.33 -15.35
C GLY A 220 10.87 -10.98 -15.27
N ALA A 221 11.14 -10.34 -16.41
CA ALA A 221 11.65 -8.98 -16.46
C ALA A 221 10.53 -7.99 -16.13
N HIS A 222 10.87 -6.89 -15.45
CA HIS A 222 9.91 -5.84 -15.15
C HIS A 222 10.27 -4.54 -15.87
N VAL A 223 9.30 -3.95 -16.53
CA VAL A 223 9.44 -2.69 -17.28
C VAL A 223 8.53 -1.64 -16.64
N ASN A 224 8.99 -0.39 -16.55
CA ASN A 224 8.15 0.71 -16.08
C ASN A 224 7.05 0.99 -17.10
N ALA A 225 5.85 1.29 -16.62
CA ALA A 225 4.81 1.87 -17.45
C ALA A 225 5.31 3.19 -18.06
N PRO A 226 4.77 3.65 -19.20
CA PRO A 226 5.20 4.89 -19.85
C PRO A 226 4.83 6.15 -19.07
N ALA A 227 3.91 6.04 -18.09
CA ALA A 227 3.45 7.14 -17.27
C ALA A 227 3.39 6.75 -15.78
N ASP A 228 3.67 7.72 -14.91
CA ASP A 228 3.49 7.66 -13.47
C ASP A 228 2.30 8.54 -13.05
N GLY A 229 1.52 8.10 -12.06
CA GLY A 229 0.46 8.93 -11.47
C GLY A 229 1.05 9.91 -10.46
N CYS A 230 0.88 11.20 -10.67
CA CYS A 230 1.49 12.24 -9.83
C CYS A 230 0.43 12.97 -9.00
N LEU A 231 0.70 13.18 -7.70
CA LEU A 231 -0.16 13.91 -6.77
C LEU A 231 0.63 15.03 -6.09
N TRP A 232 0.11 16.26 -6.10
CA TRP A 232 0.77 17.41 -5.49
C TRP A 232 -0.21 18.43 -4.92
N LEU A 233 0.31 19.35 -4.11
CA LEU A 233 -0.41 20.50 -3.59
C LEU A 233 0.01 21.77 -4.30
N SER A 234 -0.94 22.68 -4.53
CA SER A 234 -0.70 24.01 -5.09
C SER A 234 -1.55 25.07 -4.40
N THR A 235 -1.09 26.32 -4.42
CA THR A 235 -1.88 27.47 -3.99
C THR A 235 -2.67 28.09 -5.13
N LYS A 236 -2.43 27.66 -6.37
CA LYS A 236 -3.07 28.21 -7.56
C LYS A 236 -4.12 27.22 -8.07
N PRO A 237 -5.35 27.68 -8.36
CA PRO A 237 -6.25 26.89 -9.17
C PRO A 237 -5.63 26.68 -10.56
N SER A 238 -5.94 25.55 -11.18
CA SER A 238 -5.74 25.28 -12.60
C SER A 238 -7.11 25.27 -13.30
N ASP A 239 -7.14 25.12 -14.62
CA ASP A 239 -8.38 24.85 -15.36
C ASP A 239 -8.69 23.34 -15.44
N PHE A 240 -8.16 22.55 -14.49
CA PHE A 240 -8.36 21.10 -14.45
C PHE A 240 -9.78 20.77 -14.02
N GLU A 241 -10.28 19.64 -14.50
CA GLU A 241 -11.58 19.11 -14.09
C GLU A 241 -11.56 18.73 -12.59
N ASP A 242 -12.74 18.67 -11.96
CA ASP A 242 -12.82 18.09 -10.62
C ASP A 242 -12.58 16.58 -10.71
N PHE A 243 -12.17 15.98 -9.60
CA PHE A 243 -12.00 14.54 -9.53
C PHE A 243 -13.32 13.81 -9.83
N PRO A 244 -13.30 12.73 -10.64
CA PRO A 244 -14.50 12.02 -11.02
C PRO A 244 -15.15 11.40 -9.78
N LEU A 245 -16.47 11.54 -9.67
CA LEU A 245 -17.22 10.89 -8.59
C LEU A 245 -17.10 9.37 -8.72
N PRO A 246 -16.95 8.63 -7.61
CA PRO A 246 -16.98 7.17 -7.64
C PRO A 246 -18.29 6.69 -8.25
N LYS A 247 -18.25 5.62 -9.06
CA LYS A 247 -19.43 5.07 -9.75
C LYS A 247 -20.57 4.65 -8.80
N ASN A 248 -20.29 4.53 -7.49
CA ASN A 248 -21.23 4.12 -6.44
C ASN A 248 -21.57 5.22 -5.41
N ALA A 249 -21.25 6.49 -5.68
CA ALA A 249 -21.65 7.59 -4.80
C ALA A 249 -23.15 7.92 -5.00
N LYS A 250 -24.02 7.24 -4.24
CA LYS A 250 -25.42 7.63 -4.01
C LYS A 250 -25.62 7.99 -2.55
#